data_AF-A0A528J3H3-F1
#
_entry.id   AF-A0A528J3H3-F1
#
_cell.length_a   1.000
_cell.length_b   1.000
_cell.length_c   1.000
_cell.angle_alpha   90.00
_cell.angle_beta   90.00
_cell.angle_gamma   90.00
#
_symmetry.space_group_name_H-M   'P 1'
#
loop_
_entity.id
_entity.type
_entity.pdbx_description
1 polymer ?
#
loop_
_entity_poly.entity_id
_entity_poly.type
_entity_poly.pdbx_seq_one_letter_code
_entity_poly.pdbx_strand_id
1 'polypeptide(L)'
;MEERSRPRQPFYAYSPFNKRGGKLPAEVIQTRNRILDMWAEMASYDVIAEKLDISISTVVDCIARARENKDPRTERPFKNKKIQRADRRRRQIKQLAADGYGASEIAKRLTVSKRLVQIRLKEGTNG
;
A
#
# COMPACT_ATOMS: atom_id res chain seq x y z
N MET A 1 29.70 20.45 42.09
CA MET A 1 28.69 20.30 41.02
C MET A 1 29.16 19.16 40.14
N GLU A 2 28.58 17.98 40.33
CA GLU A 2 29.06 16.75 39.68
C GLU A 2 28.37 16.61 38.32
N GLU A 3 29.10 16.94 37.27
CA GLU A 3 28.64 16.85 35.88
C GLU A 3 28.62 15.37 35.48
N ARG A 4 27.49 14.70 35.75
CA ARG A 4 27.27 13.30 35.38
C ARG A 4 27.32 13.16 33.85
N SER A 5 28.49 12.81 33.33
CA SER A 5 28.66 12.41 31.93
C SER A 5 27.71 11.25 31.63
N ARG A 6 26.70 11.51 30.79
CA ARG A 6 25.77 10.46 30.34
C ARG A 6 26.60 9.37 29.64
N PRO A 7 26.39 8.08 29.96
CA PRO A 7 27.09 7.01 29.28
C PRO A 7 26.84 7.12 27.78
N ARG A 8 27.92 7.08 26.98
CA ARG A 8 27.85 7.06 25.52
C ARG A 8 27.06 5.82 25.11
N GLN A 9 25.79 6.02 24.76
CA GLN A 9 24.95 4.96 24.23
C GLN A 9 25.35 4.70 22.77
N PRO A 10 25.19 3.46 22.27
CA PRO A 10 25.45 3.16 20.87
C PRO A 10 24.51 3.94 19.95
N PHE A 11 24.93 4.22 18.72
CA PHE A 11 24.21 5.14 17.81
C PHE A 11 22.73 4.76 17.61
N TYR A 12 22.41 3.47 17.60
CA TYR A 12 21.05 2.97 17.43
C TYR A 12 20.13 3.25 18.63
N ALA A 13 20.67 3.49 19.83
CA ALA A 13 19.87 3.87 21.01
C ALA A 13 19.25 5.26 20.83
N TYR A 14 19.85 6.11 19.99
CA TYR A 14 19.31 7.42 19.65
C TYR A 14 18.26 7.38 18.53
N SER A 15 18.10 6.22 17.87
CA SER A 15 17.10 6.04 16.82
C SER A 15 15.69 6.35 17.34
N PRO A 16 14.88 7.12 16.59
CA PRO A 16 13.50 7.41 16.97
C PRO A 16 12.66 6.16 17.29
N PHE A 17 12.97 5.02 16.66
CA PHE A 17 12.31 3.74 16.92
C PHE A 17 12.57 3.22 18.33
N ASN A 18 13.83 3.25 18.78
CA ASN A 18 14.23 2.78 20.10
C ASN A 18 13.84 3.77 21.20
N LYS A 19 13.90 5.08 20.93
CA LYS A 19 13.40 6.12 21.84
C LYS A 19 11.88 6.07 22.09
N ARG A 20 11.11 5.57 21.12
CA ARG A 20 9.63 5.50 21.20
C ARG A 20 9.10 4.10 21.53
N GLY A 21 9.95 3.21 22.05
CA GLY A 21 9.53 1.87 22.48
C GLY A 21 9.06 0.98 21.33
N GLY A 22 9.76 1.01 20.19
CA GLY A 22 9.44 0.16 19.04
C GLY A 22 8.38 0.72 18.09
N LYS A 23 8.02 2.01 18.23
CA LYS A 23 7.09 2.69 17.31
C LYS A 23 7.84 3.50 16.27
N LEU A 24 7.60 3.19 14.99
CA LEU A 24 8.13 3.99 13.88
C LEU A 24 7.51 5.40 13.87
N PRO A 25 8.25 6.43 13.43
CA PRO A 25 7.68 7.74 13.15
C PRO A 25 6.51 7.67 12.16
N ALA A 26 5.51 8.54 12.31
CA ALA A 26 4.34 8.58 11.44
C ALA A 26 4.72 8.77 9.96
N GLU A 27 5.72 9.60 9.67
CA GLU A 27 6.24 9.85 8.33
C GLU A 27 6.81 8.58 7.67
N VAL A 28 7.54 7.76 8.45
CA VAL A 28 8.10 6.49 7.97
C VAL A 28 6.98 5.49 7.65
N ILE A 29 5.95 5.45 8.49
CA ILE A 29 4.76 4.60 8.26
C ILE A 29 4.02 5.04 7.01
N GLN A 30 3.80 6.35 6.82
CA GLN A 30 3.17 6.91 5.63
C GLN A 30 3.97 6.60 4.37
N THR A 31 5.29 6.76 4.42
CA THR A 31 6.20 6.46 3.32
C THR A 31 6.14 4.97 2.95
N ARG A 32 6.21 4.08 3.95
CA ARG A 32 6.07 2.63 3.74
C ARG A 32 4.74 2.27 3.10
N ASN A 33 3.63 2.83 3.59
CA ASN A 33 2.31 2.60 3.00
C ASN A 33 2.25 3.07 1.54
N ARG A 34 2.87 4.21 1.24
CA ARG A 34 2.92 4.77 -0.12
C ARG A 34 3.77 3.92 -1.06
N ILE A 35 4.91 3.37 -0.58
CA ILE A 35 5.71 2.38 -1.32
C ILE A 35 4.83 1.17 -1.68
N LEU A 36 4.10 0.62 -0.70
CA LEU A 36 3.27 -0.56 -0.92
C LEU A 36 2.07 -0.27 -1.83
N ASP A 37 1.49 0.93 -1.76
CA ASP A 37 0.42 1.35 -2.66
C ASP A 37 0.91 1.50 -4.10
N MET A 38 2.05 2.15 -4.31
CA MET A 38 2.67 2.26 -5.63
C MET A 38 3.12 0.89 -6.16
N TRP A 39 3.62 0.02 -5.28
CA TRP A 39 3.94 -1.36 -5.63
C TRP A 39 2.68 -2.13 -6.04
N ALA A 40 1.57 -2.01 -5.30
CA ALA A 40 0.30 -2.63 -5.67
C ALA A 40 -0.25 -2.09 -7.00
N GLU A 41 0.14 -0.88 -7.41
CA GLU A 41 -0.21 -0.27 -8.71
C GLU A 41 0.72 -0.64 -9.87
N MET A 42 1.66 -1.56 -9.66
CA MET A 42 2.69 -1.98 -10.61
C MET A 42 3.69 -0.89 -10.98
N ALA A 43 4.02 0.03 -10.08
CA ALA A 43 5.21 0.85 -10.28
C ALA A 43 6.48 -0.03 -10.22
N SER A 44 7.49 0.27 -11.03
CA SER A 44 8.81 -0.34 -10.92
C SER A 44 9.54 0.19 -9.68
N TYR A 45 10.60 -0.49 -9.25
CA TYR A 45 11.40 -0.04 -8.12
C TYR A 45 11.96 1.38 -8.36
N ASP A 46 12.44 1.65 -9.58
CA ASP A 46 13.01 2.94 -9.97
C ASP A 46 11.98 4.08 -9.86
N VAL A 47 10.76 3.86 -10.37
CA VAL A 47 9.68 4.86 -10.32
C VAL A 47 9.26 5.15 -8.88
N ILE A 48 9.27 4.15 -8.00
CA ILE A 48 8.94 4.35 -6.59
C ILE A 48 10.04 5.15 -5.89
N ALA A 49 11.29 4.77 -6.13
CA ALA A 49 12.46 5.44 -5.57
C ALA A 49 12.52 6.92 -5.98
N GLU A 50 12.33 7.22 -7.27
CA GLU A 50 12.31 8.58 -7.79
C GLU A 50 11.16 9.41 -7.20
N LYS A 51 9.95 8.84 -7.13
CA LYS A 51 8.76 9.59 -6.65
C LYS A 51 8.79 9.91 -5.17
N LEU A 52 9.44 9.08 -4.36
CA LEU A 52 9.49 9.22 -2.92
C LEU A 52 10.83 9.76 -2.43
N ASP A 53 11.77 10.03 -3.34
CA ASP A 53 13.14 10.47 -3.06
C ASP A 53 13.84 9.57 -2.03
N ILE A 54 13.83 8.26 -2.30
CA ILE A 54 14.42 7.23 -1.45
C ILE A 54 15.28 6.27 -2.26
N SER A 55 16.26 5.66 -1.60
CA SER A 55 17.10 4.65 -2.26
C SER A 55 16.30 3.42 -2.71
N ILE A 56 16.69 2.86 -3.86
CA ILE A 56 16.09 1.64 -4.42
C ILE A 56 16.20 0.47 -3.41
N SER A 57 17.33 0.34 -2.71
CA SER A 57 17.52 -0.68 -1.67
C SER A 57 16.46 -0.59 -0.56
N THR A 58 16.12 0.63 -0.13
CA THR A 58 15.06 0.85 0.88
C THR A 58 13.69 0.39 0.38
N VAL A 59 13.39 0.61 -0.91
CA VAL A 59 12.15 0.13 -1.53
C VAL A 59 12.10 -1.40 -1.53
N VAL A 60 13.19 -2.04 -1.94
CA VAL A 60 13.31 -3.51 -1.96
C VAL A 60 13.12 -4.09 -0.57
N ASP A 61 13.81 -3.55 0.44
CA ASP A 61 13.70 -4.01 1.83
C ASP A 61 12.28 -3.83 2.39
N CYS A 62 11.61 -2.71 2.08
CA CYS A 62 10.24 -2.48 2.51
C CYS A 62 9.28 -3.53 1.94
N ILE A 63 9.43 -3.88 0.68
CA ILE A 63 8.59 -4.87 0.00
C ILE A 63 8.91 -6.28 0.51
N ALA A 64 10.19 -6.62 0.71
CA ALA A 64 10.61 -7.90 1.28
C ALA A 64 9.98 -8.11 2.67
N ARG A 65 10.09 -7.11 3.56
CA ARG A 65 9.46 -7.16 4.90
C ARG A 65 7.94 -7.24 4.83
N ALA A 66 7.31 -6.53 3.89
CA ALA A 66 5.85 -6.62 3.71
C ALA A 66 5.42 -8.01 3.22
N ARG A 67 6.25 -8.68 2.40
CA ARG A 67 6.01 -10.04 1.94
C ARG A 67 6.13 -11.06 3.08
N GLU A 68 7.13 -10.91 3.94
CA GLU A 68 7.26 -11.70 5.18
C GLU A 68 6.04 -11.53 6.09
N ASN A 69 5.54 -10.29 6.20
CA ASN A 69 4.33 -9.96 6.95
C ASN A 69 3.03 -10.37 6.25
N LYS A 70 3.09 -11.02 5.08
CA LYS A 70 1.93 -11.46 4.27
C LYS A 70 0.98 -10.31 3.92
N ASP A 71 1.52 -9.12 3.64
CA ASP A 71 0.71 -7.99 3.21
C ASP A 71 0.12 -8.26 1.81
N PRO A 72 -1.20 -8.19 1.62
CA PRO A 72 -1.87 -8.49 0.35
C PRO A 72 -1.45 -7.54 -0.80
N ARG A 73 -0.88 -6.37 -0.49
CA ARG A 73 -0.38 -5.40 -1.49
C ARG A 73 0.87 -5.89 -2.20
N THR A 74 1.58 -6.86 -1.64
CA THR A 74 2.80 -7.41 -2.23
C THR A 74 2.53 -8.43 -3.33
N GLU A 75 1.34 -9.04 -3.34
CA GLU A 75 0.94 -10.02 -4.34
C GLU A 75 0.59 -9.35 -5.68
N ARG A 76 1.39 -9.65 -6.71
CA ARG A 76 1.14 -9.21 -8.09
C ARG A 76 0.75 -10.40 -8.97
N PRO A 77 -0.55 -10.76 -9.04
CA PRO A 77 -1.00 -11.91 -9.82
C PRO A 77 -0.83 -11.71 -11.34
N PHE A 78 -0.72 -10.47 -11.81
CA PHE A 78 -0.62 -10.16 -13.24
C PHE A 78 0.66 -9.39 -13.54
N LYS A 79 1.32 -9.73 -14.65
CA LYS A 79 2.44 -8.94 -15.21
C LYS A 79 1.97 -7.67 -15.92
N ASN A 80 0.70 -7.59 -16.32
CA ASN A 80 0.16 -6.46 -17.07
C ASN A 80 -0.70 -5.52 -16.20
N LYS A 81 -0.28 -4.25 -16.15
CA LYS A 81 -0.93 -3.17 -15.40
C LYS A 81 -2.40 -2.94 -15.76
N LYS A 82 -2.78 -3.14 -17.03
CA LYS A 82 -4.18 -2.97 -17.46
C LYS A 82 -5.08 -4.04 -16.85
N ILE A 83 -4.61 -5.29 -16.83
CA ILE A 83 -5.36 -6.43 -16.31
C ILE A 83 -5.51 -6.30 -14.80
N GLN A 84 -4.44 -5.95 -14.08
CA GLN A 84 -4.50 -5.78 -12.63
C GLN A 84 -5.42 -4.62 -12.22
N ARG A 85 -5.38 -3.48 -12.94
CA ARG A 85 -6.32 -2.38 -12.69
C ARG A 85 -7.77 -2.80 -12.89
N ALA A 86 -8.05 -3.59 -13.93
CA ALA A 86 -9.38 -4.13 -14.18
C ALA A 86 -9.83 -5.08 -13.05
N ASP A 87 -8.93 -5.93 -12.54
CA ASP A 87 -9.22 -6.86 -11.44
C ASP A 87 -9.43 -6.13 -10.10
N ARG A 88 -8.55 -5.18 -9.75
CA ARG A 88 -8.71 -4.33 -8.54
C ARG A 88 -10.05 -3.60 -8.57
N ARG A 89 -10.40 -3.03 -9.72
CA ARG A 89 -11.70 -2.37 -9.92
C ARG A 89 -12.87 -3.35 -9.77
N ARG A 90 -12.75 -4.57 -10.30
CA ARG A 90 -13.77 -5.62 -10.14
C ARG A 90 -13.98 -5.96 -8.65
N ARG A 91 -12.90 -6.11 -7.89
CA ARG A 91 -12.97 -6.34 -6.43
C ARG A 91 -13.62 -5.17 -5.70
N GLN A 92 -13.27 -3.93 -6.04
CA GLN A 92 -13.88 -2.73 -5.46
C GLN A 92 -15.38 -2.63 -5.76
N ILE A 93 -15.81 -2.94 -6.99
CA ILE A 93 -17.23 -2.98 -7.36
C ILE A 93 -17.97 -4.02 -6.50
N LYS A 94 -17.39 -5.22 -6.34
CA LYS A 94 -17.98 -6.28 -5.50
C LYS A 94 -18.07 -5.86 -4.04
N GLN A 95 -17.02 -5.26 -3.50
CA GLN A 95 -17.00 -4.79 -2.11
C GLN A 95 -18.09 -3.73 -1.88
N LEU A 96 -18.16 -2.70 -2.73
CA LEU A 96 -19.17 -1.65 -2.59
C LEU A 96 -20.60 -2.17 -2.78
N ALA A 97 -20.80 -3.18 -3.63
CA ALA A 97 -22.11 -3.83 -3.75
C ALA A 97 -22.46 -4.65 -2.50
N ALA A 98 -21.48 -5.33 -1.89
CA ALA A 98 -21.65 -6.03 -0.61
C ALA A 98 -21.95 -5.04 0.54
N ASP A 99 -21.37 -3.84 0.49
CA ASP A 99 -21.65 -2.75 1.44
C ASP A 99 -23.03 -2.08 1.20
N GLY A 100 -23.80 -2.53 0.21
CA GLY A 100 -25.18 -2.08 -0.05
C GLY A 100 -25.33 -0.89 -1.00
N TYR A 101 -24.26 -0.42 -1.65
CA TYR A 101 -24.35 0.72 -2.57
C TYR A 101 -25.02 0.36 -3.90
N GLY A 102 -25.83 1.30 -4.42
CA GLY A 102 -26.48 1.14 -5.71
C GLY A 102 -25.51 1.26 -6.88
N ALA A 103 -25.79 0.57 -8.00
CA ALA A 103 -24.91 0.57 -9.18
C ALA A 103 -24.59 1.99 -9.72
N SER A 104 -25.52 2.94 -9.61
CA SER A 104 -25.30 4.34 -9.99
C SER A 104 -24.33 5.07 -9.05
N GLU A 105 -24.36 4.76 -7.74
CA GLU A 105 -23.47 5.39 -6.75
C GLU A 105 -22.07 4.83 -6.85
N ILE A 106 -21.94 3.52 -7.06
CA ILE A 106 -20.66 2.85 -7.33
C ILE A 106 -20.00 3.45 -8.57
N ALA A 107 -20.77 3.68 -9.64
CA ALA A 107 -20.29 4.30 -10.86
C ALA A 107 -19.72 5.71 -10.62
N LYS A 108 -20.41 6.54 -9.83
CA LYS A 108 -19.94 7.87 -9.44
C LYS A 108 -18.67 7.81 -8.61
N ARG A 109 -18.62 6.94 -7.58
CA ARG A 109 -17.47 6.80 -6.68
C ARG A 109 -16.20 6.33 -7.40
N LEU A 110 -16.35 5.38 -8.33
CA LEU A 110 -15.22 4.81 -9.08
C LEU A 110 -14.93 5.56 -10.40
N THR A 111 -15.71 6.60 -10.75
CA THR A 111 -15.63 7.33 -12.01
C THR A 111 -15.64 6.40 -13.23
N VAL A 112 -16.64 5.50 -13.27
CA VAL A 112 -16.82 4.50 -14.33
C VAL A 112 -18.23 4.52 -14.89
N SER A 113 -18.44 3.93 -16.06
CA SER A 113 -19.77 3.85 -16.65
C SER A 113 -20.69 2.92 -15.86
N LYS A 114 -21.96 3.33 -15.69
CA LYS A 114 -23.00 2.53 -15.04
C LYS A 114 -23.16 1.14 -15.69
N ARG A 115 -23.07 1.09 -17.02
CA ARG A 115 -23.15 -0.17 -17.80
C ARG A 115 -22.04 -1.15 -17.43
N LEU A 116 -20.80 -0.67 -17.23
CA LEU A 116 -19.69 -1.53 -16.80
C LEU A 116 -19.94 -2.12 -15.42
N VAL A 117 -20.46 -1.33 -14.48
CA VAL A 117 -20.80 -1.80 -13.13
C VAL A 117 -21.88 -2.90 -13.21
N GLN A 118 -22.96 -2.67 -13.96
CA GLN A 118 -24.03 -3.66 -14.11
C GLN A 118 -23.55 -4.98 -14.72
N ILE A 119 -22.73 -4.93 -15.76
CA ILE A 119 -22.13 -6.14 -16.36
C ILE A 119 -21.32 -6.92 -15.30
N ARG A 120 -20.49 -6.22 -14.52
CA ARG A 120 -19.61 -6.85 -13.51
C ARG A 120 -20.36 -7.40 -12.31
N LEU A 121 -21.49 -6.80 -11.95
CA LEU A 121 -22.38 -7.34 -10.91
C LEU A 121 -23.09 -8.59 -11.41
N LYS A 122 -23.59 -8.58 -12.66
CA LYS A 122 -24.28 -9.72 -13.28
C LYS A 122 -23.35 -10.93 -13.49
N GLU A 123 -22.11 -10.69 -13.93
CA GLU A 123 -21.06 -11.73 -14.02
C GLU A 123 -20.71 -12.35 -12.65
N GLY A 124 -21.03 -11.67 -11.55
CA GLY A 124 -20.83 -12.19 -10.20
C GLY A 124 -22.00 -13.04 -9.69
N THR A 125 -23.18 -12.92 -10.27
CA THR A 125 -24.41 -13.65 -9.88
C THR A 125 -24.59 -14.96 -10.64
N ASN A 126 -23.97 -15.11 -11.82
CA ASN A 126 -24.06 -16.30 -12.67
C ASN A 126 -22.92 -17.30 -12.42
N GLY A 127 -22.36 -17.36 -11.20
CA GLY A 127 -21.30 -18.28 -10.81
C GLY A 127 -21.77 -19.21 -9.71
#